data_AF-A0A967VW99-F1
#
_entry.id   AF-A0A967VW99-F1
#
_cell.length_a   1.000
_cell.length_b   1.000
_cell.length_c   1.000
_cell.angle_alpha   90.00
_cell.angle_beta   90.00
_cell.angle_gamma   90.00
#
_symmetry.space_group_name_H-M   'P 1'
#
loop_
_entity.id
_entity.type
_entity.pdbx_description
1 polymer ?
#
loop_
_entity_poly.entity_id
_entity_poly.type
_entity_poly.pdbx_seq_one_letter_code
_entity_poly.pdbx_strand_id
1 'polypeptide(L)' 'IFETGQINGIEGIKKIDPQEVTEIEPYVTNSVKGIHVPCSGIVDYVGVCQQLRTLIEQNGNRVACGQEVTN' A
#
# COMPACT_ATOMS: atom_id res chain seq x y z
N ILE A 1 14.21 -2.90 -6.77
CA ILE A 1 12.80 -2.42 -6.80
C ILE A 1 12.07 -2.97 -8.02
N PHE A 2 12.43 -2.60 -9.26
CA PHE A 2 11.72 -3.11 -10.45
C PHE A 2 11.83 -4.63 -10.63
N GLU A 3 13.03 -5.20 -10.51
CA GLU A 3 13.24 -6.66 -10.59
C GLU A 3 12.55 -7.38 -9.43
N THR A 4 12.66 -6.85 -8.21
CA THR A 4 11.95 -7.35 -7.02
C THR A 4 10.43 -7.35 -7.22
N GLY A 5 9.87 -6.28 -7.81
CA GLY A 5 8.45 -6.17 -8.09
C GLY A 5 7.97 -7.15 -9.15
N GLN A 6 8.79 -7.43 -10.17
CA GLN A 6 8.51 -8.49 -11.15
C GLN A 6 8.53 -9.87 -10.51
N ILE A 7 9.52 -10.16 -9.67
CA ILE A 7 9.61 -11.44 -8.93
C ILE A 7 8.39 -11.62 -8.01
N ASN A 8 7.95 -10.54 -7.36
CA ASN A 8 6.78 -10.54 -6.49
C ASN A 8 5.44 -10.49 -7.24
N GLY A 9 5.45 -10.50 -8.58
CA GLY A 9 4.23 -10.49 -9.40
C GLY A 9 3.39 -9.22 -9.26
N ILE A 10 4.01 -8.07 -8.96
CA ILE A 10 3.29 -6.80 -8.84
C ILE A 10 2.71 -6.42 -10.20
N GLU A 11 1.38 -6.44 -10.30
CA GLU A 11 0.68 -6.12 -11.53
C GLU A 11 0.93 -4.68 -11.99
N GLY A 12 1.14 -4.52 -13.30
CA GLY A 12 1.23 -3.21 -13.93
C GLY A 12 2.50 -2.41 -13.62
N ILE A 13 3.52 -3.01 -12.99
CA ILE A 13 4.82 -2.35 -12.77
C ILE A 13 5.50 -2.03 -14.11
N LYS A 14 5.84 -0.74 -14.32
CA LYS A 14 6.47 -0.26 -15.56
C LYS A 14 7.61 0.69 -15.25
N LYS A 15 8.65 0.66 -16.08
CA LYS A 15 9.63 1.75 -16.13
C LYS A 15 9.06 2.83 -17.04
N ILE A 16 9.06 4.07 -16.58
CA ILE A 16 8.56 5.23 -17.31
C ILE A 16 9.71 6.21 -17.56
N ASP A 17 9.67 6.88 -18.69
CA ASP A 17 10.67 7.89 -19.06
C ASP A 17 10.32 9.27 -18.44
N PRO A 18 11.27 10.23 -18.41
CA PRO A 18 11.05 11.53 -17.76
C PRO A 18 9.80 12.29 -18.23
N GLN A 19 9.44 12.17 -19.50
CA GLN A 19 8.25 12.79 -20.07
C GLN A 19 6.97 12.21 -19.44
N GLU A 20 6.87 10.88 -19.36
CA GLU A 20 5.75 10.19 -18.71
C GLU A 20 5.70 10.49 -17.21
N VAL A 21 6.85 10.69 -16.55
CA VAL A 21 6.90 11.14 -15.15
C VAL A 21 6.28 12.52 -14.99
N THR A 22 6.59 13.47 -15.87
CA THR A 22 6.02 14.82 -15.83
C THR A 22 4.53 14.84 -16.18
N GLU A 23 4.06 13.93 -17.06
CA GLU A 23 2.63 13.75 -17.34
C GLU A 23 1.85 13.25 -16.12
N ILE A 24 2.44 12.32 -15.35
CA ILE A 24 1.81 11.76 -14.14
C ILE A 24 1.93 12.72 -12.94
N GLU A 25 3.11 13.32 -12.73
CA GLU A 25 3.38 14.28 -11.67
C GLU A 25 4.03 15.57 -12.22
N PRO A 26 3.22 16.59 -12.57
CA PRO A 26 3.69 17.81 -13.24
C PRO A 26 4.58 18.70 -12.36
N TYR A 27 4.62 18.44 -11.06
CA TYR A 27 5.47 19.17 -10.11
C TYR A 27 6.90 18.62 -10.04
N VAL A 28 7.18 17.48 -10.67
CA VAL A 28 8.53 16.91 -10.73
C VAL A 28 9.34 17.71 -11.74
N THR A 29 10.28 18.52 -11.24
CA THR A 29 11.10 19.43 -12.06
C THR A 29 12.29 18.75 -12.73
N ASN A 30 12.80 17.65 -12.14
CA ASN A 30 13.90 16.86 -12.70
C ASN A 30 13.67 15.38 -12.41
N SER A 31 13.74 14.54 -13.45
CA SER A 31 13.69 13.09 -13.34
C SER A 31 14.61 12.44 -14.39
N VAL A 32 15.24 11.32 -14.04
CA VAL A 32 16.10 10.56 -14.97
C VAL A 32 15.32 9.40 -15.59
N LYS A 33 14.57 8.67 -14.77
CA LYS A 33 13.55 7.64 -15.10
C LYS A 33 12.65 7.45 -13.88
N GLY A 34 11.45 6.92 -14.07
CA GLY A 34 10.54 6.51 -13.00
C GLY A 34 10.24 5.01 -13.04
N ILE A 35 9.75 4.49 -11.92
CA ILE A 35 9.10 3.18 -11.86
C ILE A 35 7.67 3.44 -11.41
N HIS A 36 6.71 3.23 -12.30
CA HIS A 36 5.30 3.37 -12.00
C HIS A 36 4.76 2.04 -11.44
N VAL A 37 4.21 2.09 -10.23
CA VAL A 37 3.58 0.96 -9.55
C VAL A 37 2.11 1.32 -9.26
N PRO A 38 1.15 0.90 -10.11
CA PRO A 38 -0.24 1.33 -9.99
C PRO A 38 -0.93 0.78 -8.73
N CYS A 39 -0.43 -0.34 -8.19
CA CYS A 39 -0.95 -0.93 -6.95
C CYS A 39 -0.42 -0.26 -5.67
N SER A 40 0.46 0.74 -5.79
CA SER A 40 0.97 1.46 -4.62
C SER A 40 0.01 2.57 -4.20
N GLY A 41 -0.15 2.76 -2.89
CA GLY A 41 -1.06 3.76 -2.34
C GLY A 41 -0.88 3.92 -0.84
N ILE A 42 -1.58 4.92 -0.28
CA ILE A 42 -1.63 5.18 1.15
C ILE A 42 -2.91 4.55 1.70
N VAL A 43 -2.79 3.84 2.83
CA VAL A 43 -3.92 3.21 3.51
C VAL A 43 -4.12 3.82 4.89
N ASP A 44 -5.38 4.05 5.28
CA ASP A 44 -5.75 4.39 6.65
C ASP A 44 -5.69 3.13 7.53
N TYR A 45 -4.54 2.96 8.20
CA TYR A 45 -4.32 1.83 9.08
C TYR A 45 -5.31 1.77 10.25
N VAL A 46 -5.74 2.93 10.77
CA VAL A 46 -6.72 3.00 11.87
C VAL A 46 -8.07 2.50 11.37
N GLY A 47 -8.52 2.99 10.21
CA GLY A 47 -9.74 2.53 9.55
C GLY A 47 -9.72 1.02 9.26
N VAL A 48 -8.59 0.48 8.78
CA VAL A 48 -8.42 -0.97 8.56
C VAL A 48 -8.59 -1.75 9.86
N CYS A 49 -7.95 -1.32 10.95
CA CYS A 49 -8.06 -1.99 12.25
C CYS A 49 -9.50 -1.97 12.79
N GLN A 50 -10.22 -0.86 12.60
CA GLN A 50 -11.62 -0.73 13.00
C GLN A 50 -12.51 -1.69 12.21
N GLN A 51 -12.36 -1.74 10.89
CA GLN A 51 -13.13 -2.67 10.05
C GLN A 51 -12.83 -4.13 10.38
N LEU A 52 -11.57 -4.46 10.60
CA LEU A 52 -11.18 -5.80 11.01
C LEU A 52 -11.85 -6.21 12.33
N ARG A 53 -11.87 -5.31 13.32
CA ARG A 53 -12.57 -5.54 14.59
C ARG A 53 -14.06 -5.80 14.36
N THR A 54 -14.72 -4.98 13.55
CA THR A 54 -16.14 -5.15 13.24
C THR A 54 -16.43 -6.52 12.62
N LEU A 55 -15.63 -6.95 11.64
CA LEU A 55 -15.80 -8.26 10.99
C LEU A 55 -15.59 -9.43 11.96
N ILE A 56 -14.61 -9.32 12.86
CA ILE A 56 -14.35 -10.33 13.89
C ILE A 56 -15.54 -10.44 14.86
N GLU A 57 -16.05 -9.31 15.32
CA GLU A 57 -17.20 -9.24 16.25
C GLU A 57 -18.50 -9.74 15.59
N GLN A 58 -18.73 -9.42 14.32
CA GLN A 58 -19.87 -9.94 13.54
C GLN A 58 -19.86 -11.46 13.39
N ASN A 59 -18.67 -12.07 13.36
CA ASN A 59 -18.51 -13.52 13.35
C ASN A 59 -18.63 -14.16 14.74
N GLY A 60 -19.13 -13.43 15.74
CA GLY A 60 -19.38 -13.93 17.10
C GLY A 60 -18.14 -14.00 17.99
N ASN A 61 -17.01 -13.45 17.55
CA ASN A 61 -15.79 -13.39 18.35
C ASN A 61 -15.72 -12.09 19.16
N ARG A 62 -14.77 -12.00 20.09
CA ARG A 62 -14.56 -10.80 20.91
C ARG A 62 -13.15 -10.27 20.74
N VAL A 63 -13.04 -8.98 20.41
CA VAL A 63 -11.77 -8.25 20.41
C VAL A 63 -11.66 -7.48 21.73
N ALA A 64 -10.66 -7.79 22.54
CA ALA A 64 -10.39 -7.10 23.81
C ALA A 64 -9.04 -6.39 23.74
N CYS A 65 -9.04 -5.07 23.95
CA CYS A 65 -7.83 -4.26 24.01
C CYS A 65 -7.45 -3.96 25.48
N GLY A 66 -6.19 -3.60 25.71
CA GLY A 66 -5.69 -3.23 27.04
C GLY A 66 -5.67 -4.39 28.05
N GLN A 67 -5.55 -5.63 27.56
CA GLN A 67 -5.41 -6.82 28.40
C GLN A 67 -3.93 -7.19 28.49
N GLU A 68 -3.38 -7.17 29.69
CA GLU A 68 -2.05 -7.71 29.96
C GLU A 68 -2.13 -9.23 30.06
N VAL A 69 -1.20 -9.93 29.40
CA VAL A 69 -1.16 -11.40 29.41
C VAL A 69 -0.23 -11.86 30.53
N THR A 70 -0.78 -12.54 31.52
CA THR A 70 -0.03 -13.17 32.62
C THR A 70 -0.01 -14.69 32.43
N ASN A 71 1.13 -15.32 32.73
CA ASN A 71 1.31 -16.80 32.69
C ASN A 71 0.80 -17.43 33.99
#